data_AF-A0A1H2C985-F1
#
_entry.id   AF-A0A1H2C985-F1
#
_cell.length_a   1.000
_cell.length_b   1.000
_cell.length_c   1.000
_cell.angle_alpha   90.00
_cell.angle_beta   90.00
_cell.angle_gamma   90.00
#
_symmetry.space_group_name_H-M   'P 1'
#
loop_
_entity.id
_entity.type
_entity.pdbx_description
1 polymer ?
#
loop_
_entity_poly.entity_id
_entity_poly.type
_entity_poly.pdbx_seq_one_letter_code
_entity_poly.pdbx_strand_id
1 'polypeptide(L)'
;MTSDDPEQLLAELIPGYLAVAPANRHAARIAHAERDLERMQQRVLTAYGSEDCDDAELDVLLDTSASRQVPDLWSAPVPLLLIDAHFSDESGGPRPREAGGRIVWLETGDTDSYLRSLAVAGEIFLVIREDAVAAGARGGSTRELA
;
A
#
# COMPACT_ATOMS: atom_id res chain seq x y z
N MET A 1 4.61 20.48 -8.62
CA MET A 1 5.80 19.95 -9.33
C MET A 1 5.53 18.47 -9.50
N THR A 2 5.33 17.98 -10.71
CA THR A 2 5.00 16.56 -10.94
C THR A 2 6.33 15.85 -11.20
N SER A 3 6.78 15.01 -10.27
CA SER A 3 7.97 14.18 -10.47
C SER A 3 7.54 12.86 -11.11
N ASP A 4 8.23 12.45 -12.17
CA ASP A 4 7.99 11.16 -12.84
C ASP A 4 8.84 10.01 -12.26
N ASP A 5 9.71 10.31 -11.29
CA ASP A 5 10.56 9.34 -10.59
C ASP A 5 9.84 8.82 -9.32
N PRO A 6 9.59 7.50 -9.20
CA PRO A 6 8.92 6.91 -8.04
C PRO A 6 9.55 7.25 -6.69
N GLU A 7 10.88 7.36 -6.59
CA GLU A 7 11.52 7.70 -5.32
C GLU A 7 11.26 9.15 -4.91
N GLN A 8 11.24 10.06 -5.89
CA GLN A 8 10.88 11.46 -5.65
C GLN A 8 9.41 11.61 -5.28
N LEU A 9 8.51 10.84 -5.90
CA LEU A 9 7.10 10.82 -5.50
C LEU A 9 6.93 10.39 -4.03
N LEU A 10 7.65 9.34 -3.60
CA LEU A 10 7.64 8.97 -2.18
C LEU A 10 8.27 10.02 -1.27
N ALA A 11 9.24 10.80 -1.74
CA ALA A 11 9.84 11.87 -0.95
C ALA A 11 8.86 13.01 -0.61
N GLU A 12 7.85 13.23 -1.44
CA GLU A 12 6.76 14.17 -1.17
C GLU A 12 5.80 13.66 -0.08
N LEU A 13 5.69 12.33 0.09
CA LEU A 13 4.82 11.69 1.09
C LEU A 13 5.54 11.40 2.41
N ILE A 14 6.81 11.02 2.33
CA ILE A 14 7.66 10.62 3.46
C ILE A 14 8.76 11.68 3.61
N PRO A 15 8.62 12.63 4.55
CA PRO A 15 9.63 13.65 4.77
C PRO A 15 11.02 13.05 5.01
N GLY A 16 12.00 13.47 4.21
CA GLY A 16 13.38 13.00 4.32
C GLY A 16 13.67 11.64 3.69
N TYR A 17 12.74 11.03 2.95
CA TYR A 17 12.91 9.69 2.36
C TYR A 17 14.19 9.51 1.54
N LEU A 18 14.55 10.49 0.70
CA LEU A 18 15.76 10.40 -0.12
C LEU A 18 17.06 10.47 0.71
N ALA A 19 17.01 11.06 1.90
CA ALA A 19 18.13 11.09 2.83
C ALA A 19 18.27 9.78 3.64
N VAL A 20 17.25 8.93 3.65
CA VAL A 20 17.31 7.60 4.27
C VAL A 20 18.17 6.69 3.41
N ALA A 21 19.16 6.04 4.06
CA ALA A 21 20.01 5.05 3.41
C ALA A 21 19.17 3.95 2.74
N PRO A 22 19.51 3.46 1.53
CA PRO A 22 18.68 2.49 0.80
C PRO A 22 18.23 1.28 1.61
N ALA A 23 19.11 0.73 2.46
CA ALA A 23 18.82 -0.41 3.34
C ALA A 23 17.69 -0.14 4.36
N ASN A 24 17.46 1.12 4.73
CA ASN A 24 16.46 1.53 5.72
C ASN A 24 15.15 2.03 5.08
N ARG A 25 15.09 2.12 3.74
CA ARG A 25 13.90 2.66 3.05
C ARG A 25 12.68 1.75 3.20
N HIS A 26 12.88 0.44 3.31
CA HIS A 26 11.80 -0.50 3.61
C HIS A 26 11.14 -0.18 4.97
N ALA A 27 11.95 -0.02 6.02
CA ALA A 27 11.45 0.37 7.33
C ALA A 27 10.76 1.76 7.32
N ALA A 28 11.25 2.70 6.51
CA ALA A 28 10.60 4.00 6.35
C ALA A 28 9.20 3.91 5.70
N ARG A 29 9.01 3.01 4.72
CA ARG A 29 7.69 2.75 4.11
C ARG A 29 6.74 2.06 5.08
N ILE A 30 7.22 1.08 5.85
CA ILE A 30 6.43 0.44 6.92
C ILE A 30 5.97 1.49 7.93
N ALA A 31 6.90 2.30 8.45
CA ALA A 31 6.58 3.33 9.44
C ALA A 31 5.59 4.38 8.89
N HIS A 32 5.70 4.73 7.61
CA HIS A 32 4.73 5.60 6.95
C HIS A 32 3.34 4.94 6.87
N ALA A 33 3.27 3.68 6.45
CA ALA A 33 2.01 2.93 6.36
C ALA A 33 1.35 2.81 7.73
N GLU A 34 2.10 2.45 8.77
CA GLU A 34 1.60 2.33 10.15
C GLU A 34 1.05 3.65 10.68
N ARG A 35 1.76 4.76 10.44
CA ARG A 35 1.34 6.09 10.89
C ARG A 35 0.02 6.53 10.28
N ASP A 36 -0.22 6.20 9.01
CA ASP A 36 -1.36 6.71 8.25
C ASP A 36 -2.53 5.71 8.16
N LEU A 37 -2.33 4.45 8.58
CA LEU A 37 -3.30 3.35 8.45
C LEU A 37 -4.67 3.69 9.05
N GLU A 38 -4.70 4.22 10.27
CA GLU A 38 -5.94 4.62 10.96
C GLU A 38 -6.75 5.60 10.13
N ARG A 39 -6.09 6.68 9.70
CA ARG A 39 -6.71 7.74 8.92
C ARG A 39 -7.26 7.19 7.61
N MET A 40 -6.51 6.32 6.94
CA MET A 40 -6.95 5.68 5.70
C MET A 40 -8.16 4.77 5.93
N GLN A 41 -8.13 3.92 6.97
CA GLN A 41 -9.23 3.00 7.30
C GLN A 41 -10.51 3.75 7.69
N GLN A 42 -10.41 4.83 8.47
CA GLN A 42 -11.54 5.67 8.83
C GLN A 42 -12.19 6.34 7.62
N ARG A 43 -11.38 6.81 6.65
CA ARG A 43 -11.90 7.35 5.39
C ARG A 43 -12.66 6.30 4.60
N VAL A 44 -12.15 5.07 4.54
CA VAL A 44 -12.78 3.94 3.86
C VAL A 44 -14.09 3.58 4.55
N LEU A 45 -14.09 3.44 5.88
CA LEU A 45 -15.29 3.18 6.67
C LEU A 45 -16.38 4.26 6.43
N THR A 46 -15.97 5.53 6.43
CA THR A 46 -16.89 6.65 6.17
C THR A 46 -17.50 6.60 4.76
N ALA A 47 -16.72 6.17 3.77
CA ALA A 47 -17.17 6.12 2.37
C ALA A 47 -18.09 4.94 2.08
N TYR A 48 -17.88 3.80 2.73
CA TYR A 48 -18.65 2.57 2.51
C TYR A 48 -19.86 2.45 3.44
N GLY A 49 -19.86 3.14 4.58
CA GLY A 49 -20.83 2.90 5.64
C GLY A 49 -20.45 1.69 6.49
N SER A 50 -21.20 1.45 7.55
CA SER A 50 -20.92 0.37 8.51
C SER A 50 -22.17 -0.37 8.97
N GLU A 51 -23.29 -0.15 8.28
CA GLU A 51 -24.63 -0.62 8.65
C GLU A 51 -24.75 -2.15 8.60
N ASP A 52 -23.93 -2.78 7.75
CA ASP A 52 -23.91 -4.23 7.52
C ASP A 52 -22.69 -4.92 8.17
N CYS A 53 -21.90 -4.20 8.98
CA CYS A 53 -20.80 -4.78 9.75
C CYS A 53 -21.30 -5.31 11.09
N ASP A 54 -20.81 -6.47 11.51
CA ASP A 54 -21.01 -6.93 12.89
C ASP A 54 -20.05 -6.26 13.88
N ASP A 55 -20.27 -6.45 15.18
CA ASP A 55 -19.46 -5.82 16.23
C ASP A 55 -17.97 -6.22 16.14
N ALA A 56 -17.66 -7.45 15.74
CA ALA A 56 -16.28 -7.92 15.64
C ALA A 56 -15.57 -7.34 14.41
N GLU A 57 -16.27 -7.20 13.29
CA GLU A 57 -15.80 -6.51 12.09
C GLU A 57 -15.59 -5.01 12.37
N LEU A 58 -16.51 -4.38 13.10
CA LEU A 58 -16.38 -2.98 13.54
C LEU A 58 -15.17 -2.79 14.47
N ASP A 59 -14.97 -3.68 15.43
CA ASP A 59 -13.81 -3.62 16.32
C ASP A 59 -12.49 -3.65 15.52
N VAL A 60 -12.39 -4.52 14.50
CA VAL A 60 -11.22 -4.57 13.61
C VAL A 60 -11.05 -3.29 12.79
N LEU A 61 -12.16 -2.71 12.29
CA LEU A 61 -12.13 -1.48 11.49
C LEU A 61 -11.80 -0.23 12.30
N LEU A 62 -12.11 -0.24 13.61
CA LEU A 62 -11.93 0.89 14.52
C LEU A 62 -10.65 0.81 15.37
N ASP A 63 -10.11 -0.38 15.61
CA ASP A 63 -8.90 -0.56 16.41
C ASP A 63 -7.62 -0.60 15.54
N THR A 64 -6.78 0.41 15.74
CA THR A 64 -5.47 0.54 15.09
C THR A 64 -4.42 -0.45 15.57
N SER A 65 -4.57 -0.97 16.79
CA SER A 65 -3.70 -2.01 17.34
C SER A 65 -4.06 -3.40 16.81
N ALA A 66 -5.30 -3.56 16.33
CA ALA A 66 -5.82 -4.81 15.77
C ALA A 66 -5.33 -5.12 14.35
N SER A 67 -4.53 -4.27 13.71
CA SER A 67 -3.97 -4.54 12.38
C SER A 67 -3.09 -5.81 12.33
N ARG A 68 -2.72 -6.36 13.49
CA ARG A 68 -2.01 -7.65 13.65
C ARG A 68 -2.91 -8.81 14.08
N GLN A 69 -4.13 -8.54 14.53
CA GLN A 69 -5.09 -9.51 15.02
C GLN A 69 -6.37 -9.41 14.21
N VAL A 70 -6.26 -9.77 12.93
CA VAL A 70 -7.37 -9.81 12.00
C VAL A 70 -7.93 -11.23 11.91
N PRO A 71 -9.23 -11.39 11.66
CA PRO A 71 -9.83 -12.71 11.46
C PRO A 71 -9.24 -13.38 10.21
N ASP A 72 -9.15 -14.72 10.21
CA ASP A 72 -8.63 -15.49 9.07
C ASP A 72 -9.43 -15.28 7.77
N LEU A 73 -10.68 -14.82 7.88
CA LEU A 73 -11.59 -14.54 6.78
C LEU A 73 -12.20 -13.16 6.96
N TRP A 74 -12.15 -12.33 5.92
CA TRP A 74 -12.80 -11.02 5.89
C TRP A 74 -14.05 -11.03 5.02
N SER A 75 -15.22 -10.91 5.65
CA SER A 75 -16.53 -10.90 4.99
C SER A 75 -17.18 -9.53 4.88
N ALA A 76 -16.74 -8.57 5.69
CA ALA A 76 -17.38 -7.27 5.79
C ALA A 76 -17.46 -6.55 4.43
N PRO A 77 -18.53 -5.79 4.15
CA PRO A 77 -18.67 -5.04 2.90
C PRO A 77 -17.70 -3.85 2.81
N VAL A 78 -17.08 -3.46 3.93
CA VAL A 78 -16.08 -2.41 4.01
C VAL A 78 -14.69 -2.99 3.71
N PRO A 79 -13.91 -2.38 2.79
CA PRO A 79 -12.55 -2.82 2.56
C PRO A 79 -11.66 -2.69 3.80
N LEU A 80 -10.92 -3.75 4.11
CA LEU A 80 -9.93 -3.76 5.19
C LEU A 80 -8.53 -3.47 4.65
N LEU A 81 -7.84 -2.49 5.23
CA LEU A 81 -6.49 -2.10 4.84
C LEU A 81 -5.48 -2.79 5.75
N LEU A 82 -4.49 -3.48 5.16
CA LEU A 82 -3.46 -4.22 5.89
C LEU A 82 -2.07 -3.92 5.37
N ILE A 83 -1.08 -3.95 6.24
CA ILE A 83 0.34 -3.75 5.89
C ILE A 83 0.98 -5.11 5.66
N ASP A 84 1.53 -5.34 4.47
CA ASP A 84 2.10 -6.64 4.07
C ASP A 84 3.20 -7.13 5.02
N ALA A 85 4.03 -6.22 5.53
CA ALA A 85 5.15 -6.52 6.42
C ALA A 85 4.72 -7.13 7.76
N HIS A 86 3.48 -6.93 8.20
CA HIS A 86 2.96 -7.56 9.43
C HIS A 86 2.61 -9.04 9.25
N PHE A 87 2.53 -9.51 8.00
CA PHE A 87 2.11 -10.87 7.63
C PHE A 87 3.16 -11.58 6.77
N SER A 88 4.44 -11.24 6.96
CA SER A 88 5.54 -12.04 6.42
C SER A 88 5.81 -13.25 7.31
N ASP A 89 6.38 -14.32 6.74
CA ASP A 89 6.65 -15.59 7.42
C ASP A 89 7.43 -15.43 8.74
N GLU A 90 8.22 -14.37 8.88
CA GLU A 90 9.01 -14.07 10.08
C GLU A 90 8.27 -13.23 11.12
N SER A 91 7.21 -12.50 10.74
CA SER A 91 6.63 -11.40 11.53
C SER A 91 5.21 -11.65 12.06
N GLY A 92 4.44 -12.57 11.46
CA GLY A 92 3.03 -12.71 11.82
C GLY A 92 2.29 -13.80 11.05
N GLY A 93 1.13 -14.19 11.59
CA GLY A 93 0.32 -15.33 11.16
C GLY A 93 -0.16 -15.30 9.71
N PRO A 94 -0.95 -16.31 9.28
CA PRO A 94 -1.38 -16.43 7.89
C PRO A 94 -2.09 -15.17 7.41
N ARG A 95 -1.86 -14.79 6.16
CA ARG A 95 -2.63 -13.70 5.53
C ARG A 95 -4.12 -14.07 5.56
N PRO A 96 -5.00 -13.18 6.04
CA PRO A 96 -6.43 -13.38 5.99
C PRO A 96 -6.89 -13.51 4.54
N ARG A 97 -7.96 -14.30 4.34
CA ARG A 97 -8.56 -14.53 3.04
C ARG A 97 -9.82 -13.68 2.87
N GLU A 98 -10.10 -13.28 1.65
CA GLU A 98 -11.34 -12.61 1.30
C GLU A 98 -12.51 -13.62 1.29
N ALA A 99 -13.59 -13.29 1.98
CA ALA A 99 -14.80 -14.10 2.11
C ALA A 99 -16.05 -13.29 1.71
N GLY A 100 -15.95 -12.53 0.62
CA GLY A 100 -16.98 -11.60 0.15
C GLY A 100 -16.63 -10.14 0.45
N GLY A 101 -15.86 -9.91 1.51
CA GLY A 101 -15.22 -8.61 1.77
C GLY A 101 -13.94 -8.43 0.97
N ARG A 102 -13.46 -7.19 0.88
CA ARG A 102 -12.24 -6.83 0.15
C ARG A 102 -11.11 -6.52 1.12
N ILE A 103 -9.90 -6.98 0.82
CA ILE A 103 -8.68 -6.63 1.53
C ILE A 103 -7.78 -5.81 0.61
N VAL A 104 -7.32 -4.65 1.08
CA VAL A 104 -6.37 -3.79 0.39
C VAL A 104 -5.02 -3.89 1.10
N TRP A 105 -4.04 -4.45 0.42
CA TRP A 105 -2.68 -4.59 0.94
C TRP A 105 -1.85 -3.34 0.63
N LEU A 106 -1.28 -2.74 1.67
CA LEU A 106 -0.22 -1.75 1.59
C LEU A 106 1.11 -2.49 1.42
N GLU A 107 1.59 -2.55 0.19
CA GLU A 107 2.75 -3.35 -0.23
C GLU A 107 4.04 -2.56 -0.03
N THR A 108 4.71 -2.75 1.10
CA THR A 108 5.88 -1.93 1.49
C THR A 108 7.21 -2.45 0.97
N GLY A 109 7.23 -3.60 0.28
CA GLY A 109 8.43 -4.26 -0.21
C GLY A 109 9.33 -3.39 -1.10
N ASP A 110 8.74 -2.64 -2.03
CA ASP A 110 9.44 -1.72 -2.93
C ASP A 110 8.66 -0.42 -3.17
N THR A 111 9.31 0.57 -3.80
CA THR A 111 8.74 1.91 -4.00
C THR A 111 7.51 1.90 -4.91
N ASP A 112 7.53 1.16 -6.01
CA ASP A 112 6.46 1.16 -7.02
C ASP A 112 5.21 0.44 -6.49
N SER A 113 5.39 -0.74 -5.90
CA SER A 113 4.31 -1.49 -5.26
C SER A 113 3.66 -0.70 -4.13
N TYR A 114 4.47 0.06 -3.38
CA TYR A 114 3.95 0.91 -2.31
C TYR A 114 3.13 2.09 -2.84
N LEU A 115 3.61 2.80 -3.85
CA LEU A 115 2.84 3.88 -4.48
C LEU A 115 1.53 3.37 -5.10
N ARG A 116 1.56 2.21 -5.76
CA ARG A 116 0.36 1.59 -6.34
C ARG A 116 -0.65 1.22 -5.27
N SER A 117 -0.22 0.60 -4.18
CA SER A 117 -1.12 0.24 -3.08
C SER A 117 -1.71 1.45 -2.37
N LEU A 118 -0.94 2.53 -2.18
CA LEU A 118 -1.48 3.82 -1.69
C LEU A 118 -2.54 4.40 -2.63
N ALA A 119 -2.36 4.25 -3.95
CA ALA A 119 -3.36 4.69 -4.92
C ALA A 119 -4.62 3.82 -4.87
N VAL A 120 -4.49 2.50 -4.73
CA VAL A 120 -5.62 1.57 -4.56
C VAL A 120 -6.38 1.85 -3.27
N ALA A 121 -5.68 2.21 -2.19
CA ALA A 121 -6.27 2.64 -0.92
C ALA A 121 -6.95 4.02 -1.00
N GLY A 122 -6.84 4.74 -2.12
CA GLY A 122 -7.43 6.07 -2.31
C GLY A 122 -6.71 7.19 -1.56
N GLU A 123 -5.46 6.94 -1.13
CA GLU A 123 -4.64 7.93 -0.42
C GLU A 123 -4.00 8.92 -1.39
N ILE A 124 -3.56 8.44 -2.56
CA ILE A 124 -2.99 9.27 -3.61
C ILE A 124 -3.69 9.03 -4.94
N PHE A 125 -3.57 9.98 -5.86
CA PHE A 125 -3.99 9.81 -7.25
C PHE A 125 -2.75 9.64 -8.13
N LEU A 126 -2.58 8.43 -8.69
CA LEU A 126 -1.46 8.09 -9.56
C LEU A 126 -1.92 8.08 -11.02
N VAL A 127 -1.26 8.85 -11.88
CA VAL A 127 -1.51 8.84 -13.33
C VAL A 127 -0.35 8.14 -14.03
N ILE A 128 -0.63 6.99 -14.64
CA ILE A 128 0.35 6.25 -15.44
C ILE A 128 0.10 6.56 -16.92
N ARG A 129 1.12 7.05 -17.62
CA ARG A 129 1.06 7.31 -19.06
C ARG A 129 1.68 6.15 -19.84
N GLU A 130 0.94 5.58 -20.80
CA GLU A 130 1.43 4.49 -21.66
C GLU A 130 2.67 4.88 -22.48
N ASP A 131 2.79 6.16 -22.84
CA ASP A 131 3.90 6.68 -23.66
C ASP A 131 5.28 6.55 -23.00
N ALA A 132 5.34 6.44 -21.67
CA ALA A 132 6.60 6.33 -20.91
C ALA A 132 7.24 4.94 -21.02
N VAL A 133 6.44 3.88 -21.23
CA VAL A 133 6.91 2.49 -21.30
C VAL A 133 7.68 2.22 -22.62
N ALA A 134 7.32 2.92 -23.70
CA ALA A 134 7.90 2.73 -25.02
C ALA A 134 9.31 3.33 -25.17
N ALA A 135 9.72 4.27 -24.31
CA ALA A 135 11.03 4.90 -24.36
C ALA A 135 12.15 4.02 -23.75
N GLY A 136 11.83 3.16 -22.77
CA GLY A 136 12.79 2.26 -22.15
C GLY A 136 13.17 1.05 -23.01
N ALA A 137 12.29 0.60 -23.91
CA ALA A 137 12.48 -0.61 -24.70
C ALA A 137 13.35 -0.43 -25.97
N ARG A 138 13.66 0.81 -26.39
CA ARG A 138 14.40 1.10 -27.64
C ARG A 138 15.88 1.43 -27.45
N GLY A 139 16.42 1.33 -26.23
CA GLY A 139 17.81 1.68 -25.91
C GLY A 139 18.85 0.57 -26.12
N GLY A 140 18.47 -0.61 -26.60
CA GLY A 140 19.32 -1.80 -26.55
C GLY A 140 19.40 -2.60 -27.85
N SER A 141 19.71 -1.98 -28.99
CA SER A 141 20.37 -2.70 -30.10
C SER A 141 20.85 -1.74 -31.18
N THR A 142 22.14 -1.38 -31.13
CA THR A 142 22.87 -1.03 -32.36
C THR A 142 24.12 -1.89 -32.36
N ARG A 143 23.97 -3.08 -32.94
CA ARG A 143 25.08 -3.94 -33.32
C ARG A 143 25.56 -3.43 -34.67
N GLU A 144 26.56 -2.55 -34.67
CA GLU A 144 27.30 -2.23 -35.90
C GLU A 144 28.26 -3.39 -36.20
N LEU A 145 27.93 -4.14 -37.24
CA LEU A 145 28.83 -5.01 -37.98
C LEU A 145 29.28 -4.22 -39.21
N ALA A 146 30.56 -3.85 -39.27
CA ALA A 146 31.37 -3.74 -40.48
C ALA A 146 32.85 -3.59 -40.08
#